data_AF-A0A7Y0EIR3-F1
#
_entry.id   AF-A0A7Y0EIR3-F1
#
_cell.length_a   1.000
_cell.length_b   1.000
_cell.length_c   1.000
_cell.angle_alpha   90.00
_cell.angle_beta   90.00
_cell.angle_gamma   90.00
#
_symmetry.space_group_name_H-M   'P 1'
#
loop_
_entity.id
_entity.type
_entity.pdbx_description
1 polymer ?
#
loop_
_entity_poly.entity_id
_entity_poly.type
_entity_poly.pdbx_seq_one_letter_code
_entity_poly.pdbx_strand_id
1 'polypeptide(L)'
;MKFGNLVKLKRTNKNITLTDLEGKTKISSSYISRIENDLNKTPSAETVFKLSKALDISIQDLQDCFEVKLNESDENSTLKLIEETDYVLIKQAEELMVRIANNKEEYYNAINKLLNITNRLRKTQVRVICSVKHDDKNVDYVVNIRIYENHIVEAVKDMLKSRFKNGRIKVVEGRFLENSEAYYYDLNEFIESMQELDCVNEFEIEELLNYLKKINY
;
A
#
# COMPACT_ATOMS: atom_id res chain seq x y z
N MET A 1 -3.57 24.42 -6.10
CA MET A 1 -3.52 25.81 -5.55
C MET A 1 -2.37 25.88 -4.55
N LYS A 2 -1.59 26.95 -4.40
CA LYS A 2 -0.53 26.99 -3.37
C LYS A 2 -1.12 27.08 -1.95
N PHE A 3 -0.49 26.44 -0.97
CA PHE A 3 -0.92 26.45 0.43
C PHE A 3 -1.10 27.87 1.01
N GLY A 4 -0.19 28.80 0.73
CA GLY A 4 -0.31 30.19 1.19
C GLY A 4 -1.57 30.90 0.69
N ASN A 5 -1.97 30.65 -0.56
CA ASN A 5 -3.19 31.22 -1.14
C ASN A 5 -4.44 30.67 -0.45
N LEU A 6 -4.42 29.36 -0.13
CA LEU A 6 -5.50 28.70 0.57
C LEU A 6 -5.66 29.22 2.02
N VAL A 7 -4.54 29.43 2.73
CA VAL A 7 -4.53 30.04 4.06
C VAL A 7 -5.18 31.43 4.02
N LYS A 8 -4.78 32.27 3.07
CA LYS A 8 -5.36 33.61 2.89
C LYS A 8 -6.86 33.54 2.64
N LEU A 9 -7.28 32.70 1.69
CA LEU A 9 -8.68 32.50 1.33
C LEU A 9 -9.54 32.07 2.53
N LYS A 10 -9.11 31.03 3.27
CA LYS A 10 -9.87 30.51 4.42
C LYS A 10 -9.91 31.50 5.57
N ARG A 11 -8.81 32.24 5.80
CA ARG A 11 -8.77 33.31 6.82
C ARG A 11 -9.75 34.44 6.50
N THR A 12 -9.76 34.93 5.25
CA THR A 12 -10.67 36.00 4.83
C THR A 12 -12.13 35.54 4.85
N ASN A 13 -12.42 34.31 4.43
CA ASN A 13 -13.78 33.76 4.48
C ASN A 13 -14.32 33.64 5.91
N LYS A 14 -13.44 33.47 6.90
CA LYS A 14 -13.79 33.47 8.33
C LYS A 14 -13.82 34.87 8.96
N ASN A 15 -13.56 35.94 8.20
CA ASN A 15 -13.49 37.33 8.67
C ASN A 15 -12.57 37.54 9.90
N ILE A 16 -11.45 36.79 9.97
CA ILE A 16 -10.49 36.95 11.08
C ILE A 16 -9.23 37.69 10.63
N THR A 17 -8.68 38.51 11.53
CA THR A 17 -7.43 39.24 11.28
C THR A 17 -6.22 38.32 11.40
N LEU A 18 -5.05 38.80 10.95
CA LEU A 18 -3.78 38.10 11.17
C LEU A 18 -3.45 37.96 12.65
N THR A 19 -3.78 38.96 13.46
CA THR A 19 -3.61 38.96 14.92
C THR A 19 -4.51 37.92 15.58
N ASP A 20 -5.76 37.78 15.10
CA ASP A 20 -6.67 36.74 15.59
C ASP A 20 -6.14 35.34 15.26
N LEU A 21 -5.62 35.14 14.05
CA LEU A 21 -5.05 33.86 13.64
C LEU A 21 -3.75 33.54 14.39
N GLU A 22 -2.93 34.55 14.68
CA GLU A 22 -1.78 34.43 15.58
C GLU A 22 -2.20 33.99 16.97
N GLY A 23 -3.25 34.60 17.54
CA GLY A 23 -3.79 34.21 18.83
C GLY A 23 -4.18 32.72 18.90
N LYS A 24 -4.77 32.21 17.82
CA LYS A 24 -5.24 30.82 17.66
C LYS A 24 -4.12 29.81 17.40
N THR A 25 -3.10 30.19 16.62
CA THR A 25 -2.08 29.26 16.14
C THR A 25 -0.74 29.38 16.87
N LYS A 26 -0.55 30.47 17.61
CA LYS A 26 0.74 30.89 18.19
C LYS A 26 1.83 31.09 17.14
N ILE A 27 1.44 31.37 15.90
CA ILE A 27 2.32 31.70 14.79
C ILE A 27 2.25 33.22 14.60
N SER A 28 3.39 33.90 14.55
CA SER A 28 3.39 35.36 14.45
C SER A 28 2.67 35.86 13.19
N SER A 29 1.88 36.92 13.33
CA SER A 29 1.16 37.59 12.24
C SER A 29 2.10 37.99 11.09
N SER A 30 3.34 38.39 11.39
CA SER A 30 4.38 38.64 10.39
C SER A 30 4.74 37.38 9.60
N TYR A 31 4.86 36.23 10.26
CA TYR A 31 5.16 34.96 9.59
C TYR A 31 3.97 34.44 8.79
N ILE A 32 2.75 34.54 9.33
CA ILE A 32 1.51 34.22 8.60
C ILE A 32 1.40 35.08 7.33
N SER A 33 1.65 36.40 7.43
CA SER A 33 1.64 37.30 6.28
C SER A 33 2.64 36.87 5.21
N ARG A 34 3.85 36.45 5.60
CA ARG A 34 4.85 35.94 4.64
C ARG A 34 4.39 34.64 3.96
N ILE A 35 3.69 33.75 4.68
CA ILE A 35 3.08 32.54 4.10
C ILE A 35 2.01 32.92 3.08
N GLU A 36 1.11 33.85 3.42
CA GLU A 36 0.01 34.27 2.54
C GLU A 36 0.46 34.99 1.26
N ASN A 37 1.66 35.59 1.28
CA ASN A 37 2.22 36.33 0.15
C ASN A 37 3.36 35.56 -0.56
N ASP A 38 3.53 34.28 -0.24
CA ASP A 38 4.53 33.39 -0.86
C ASP A 38 5.98 33.92 -0.75
N LEU A 39 6.27 34.67 0.32
CA LEU A 39 7.57 35.29 0.58
C LEU A 39 8.56 34.34 1.30
N ASN A 40 8.11 33.14 1.69
CA ASN A 40 8.92 32.14 2.38
C ASN A 40 9.06 30.87 1.51
N LYS A 41 10.23 30.21 1.60
CA LYS A 41 10.35 28.77 1.28
C LYS A 41 9.36 27.99 2.16
N THR A 42 8.73 26.97 1.57
CA THR A 42 7.66 26.11 2.12
C THR A 42 7.57 26.08 3.66
N PRO A 43 6.40 26.39 4.27
CA PRO A 43 6.24 26.39 5.72
C PRO A 43 6.50 25.00 6.32
N SER A 44 6.91 24.96 7.59
CA SER A 44 7.13 23.69 8.30
C SER A 44 5.84 22.85 8.39
N ALA A 45 5.95 21.53 8.50
CA ALA A 45 4.79 20.65 8.69
C ALA A 45 3.95 21.03 9.92
N GLU A 46 4.58 21.45 11.01
CA GLU A 46 3.90 21.93 12.21
C GLU A 46 3.12 23.23 11.93
N THR A 47 3.69 24.16 11.18
CA THR A 47 3.04 25.38 10.72
C THR A 47 1.82 25.05 9.85
N VAL A 48 1.97 24.13 8.90
CA VAL A 48 0.88 23.64 8.03
C VAL A 48 -0.24 23.06 8.90
N PHE A 49 0.09 22.14 9.82
CA PHE A 49 -0.90 21.51 10.70
C PHE A 49 -1.66 22.52 11.56
N LYS A 50 -0.94 23.44 12.22
CA LYS A 50 -1.56 24.47 13.08
C LYS A 50 -2.49 25.41 12.29
N LEU A 51 -2.06 25.85 11.11
CA LEU A 51 -2.88 26.70 10.24
C LEU A 51 -4.09 25.93 9.70
N SER A 52 -3.90 24.70 9.22
CA SER A 52 -4.99 23.86 8.70
C SER A 52 -6.06 23.60 9.75
N LYS A 53 -5.65 23.30 10.99
CA LYS A 53 -6.56 23.11 12.12
C LYS A 53 -7.28 24.41 12.50
N ALA A 54 -6.61 25.56 12.49
CA ALA A 54 -7.23 26.83 12.88
C ALA A 54 -8.18 27.41 11.82
N LEU A 55 -8.00 27.01 10.56
CA LEU A 55 -8.74 27.51 9.40
C LEU A 55 -9.72 26.48 8.80
N ASP A 56 -9.86 25.31 9.41
CA ASP A 56 -10.66 24.19 8.90
C ASP A 56 -10.33 23.87 7.43
N ILE A 57 -9.04 23.75 7.14
CA ILE A 57 -8.56 23.29 5.84
C ILE A 57 -8.68 21.78 5.80
N SER A 58 -9.40 21.25 4.81
CA SER A 58 -9.64 19.82 4.69
C SER A 58 -8.39 19.07 4.23
N ILE A 59 -8.36 17.76 4.47
CA ILE A 59 -7.27 16.90 3.94
C ILE A 59 -7.22 16.97 2.41
N GLN A 60 -8.38 17.05 1.74
CA GLN A 60 -8.48 17.21 0.29
C GLN A 60 -7.86 18.52 -0.18
N ASP A 61 -8.14 19.62 0.52
CA ASP A 61 -7.53 20.92 0.20
C ASP A 61 -5.99 20.86 0.34
N LEU A 62 -5.47 20.10 1.32
CA LEU A 62 -4.02 19.91 1.50
C LEU A 62 -3.41 19.01 0.42
N GLN A 63 -4.11 17.93 0.06
CA GLN A 63 -3.75 17.04 -1.04
C GLN A 63 -3.54 17.84 -2.33
N ASP A 64 -4.49 18.73 -2.65
CA ASP A 64 -4.43 19.60 -3.82
C ASP A 64 -3.35 20.69 -3.72
N CYS A 65 -2.96 21.08 -2.50
CA CYS A 65 -1.91 22.06 -2.26
C CYS A 65 -0.49 21.49 -2.35
N PHE A 66 -0.33 20.22 -2.02
CA PHE A 66 0.96 19.54 -1.97
C PHE A 66 1.13 18.47 -3.05
N GLU A 67 0.16 18.34 -3.95
CA GLU A 67 0.16 17.39 -5.07
C GLU A 67 0.27 15.92 -4.59
N VAL A 68 -0.37 15.61 -3.46
CA VAL A 68 -0.43 14.27 -2.87
C VAL A 68 -1.87 13.77 -2.96
N LYS A 69 -2.12 12.60 -3.57
CA LYS A 69 -3.46 11.96 -3.56
C LYS A 69 -3.46 10.79 -2.58
N LEU A 70 -4.45 10.70 -1.69
CA LEU A 70 -4.76 9.44 -1.00
C LEU A 70 -5.72 8.66 -1.89
N ASN A 71 -5.45 7.39 -2.14
CA ASN A 71 -6.40 6.53 -2.84
C ASN A 71 -7.58 6.22 -1.89
N GLU A 72 -8.81 6.34 -2.38
CA GLU A 72 -10.00 5.84 -1.69
C GLU A 72 -9.82 4.33 -1.47
N SER A 73 -9.92 3.88 -0.22
CA SER A 73 -9.94 2.47 0.12
C SER A 73 -11.30 1.90 -0.27
N ASP A 74 -11.32 0.88 -1.13
CA ASP A 74 -12.53 0.15 -1.52
C ASP A 74 -13.36 -0.28 -0.30
N GLU A 75 -14.55 0.31 -0.15
CA GLU A 75 -15.49 0.11 0.96
C GLU A 75 -16.01 -1.33 1.12
N ASN A 76 -15.63 -2.27 0.25
CA ASN A 76 -16.04 -3.68 0.30
C ASN A 76 -14.92 -4.68 0.58
N SER A 77 -13.74 -4.22 0.99
CA SER A 77 -12.66 -5.12 1.41
C SER A 77 -12.94 -5.66 2.82
N THR A 78 -13.73 -6.73 2.91
CA THR A 78 -13.77 -7.53 4.14
C THR A 78 -12.37 -8.08 4.35
N LEU A 79 -11.58 -7.48 5.25
CA LEU A 79 -10.26 -7.96 5.64
C LEU A 79 -10.41 -9.37 6.22
N LYS A 80 -10.27 -10.41 5.39
CA LYS A 80 -10.08 -11.77 5.86
C LYS A 80 -8.62 -11.88 6.30
N LEU A 81 -8.44 -11.69 7.59
CA LEU A 81 -7.16 -11.83 8.25
C LEU A 81 -6.77 -13.31 8.20
N ILE A 82 -5.71 -13.59 7.45
CA ILE A 82 -5.26 -14.96 7.17
C ILE A 82 -4.81 -15.64 8.47
N GLU A 83 -4.19 -14.87 9.37
CA GLU A 83 -3.72 -15.33 10.68
C GLU A 83 -4.38 -14.56 11.82
N GLU A 84 -4.64 -15.25 12.95
CA GLU A 84 -5.13 -14.62 14.19
C GLU A 84 -4.22 -13.47 14.65
N THR A 85 -2.92 -13.60 14.38
CA THR A 85 -1.93 -12.57 14.70
C THR A 85 -2.11 -11.30 13.87
N ASP A 86 -2.62 -11.39 12.64
CA ASP A 86 -2.86 -10.23 11.79
C ASP A 86 -4.00 -9.38 12.38
N TYR A 87 -5.03 -10.01 12.94
CA TYR A 87 -6.10 -9.31 13.65
C TYR A 87 -5.57 -8.50 14.83
N VAL A 88 -4.74 -9.13 15.66
CA VAL A 88 -4.14 -8.48 16.84
C VAL A 88 -3.28 -7.29 16.40
N LEU A 89 -2.48 -7.46 15.33
CA LEU A 89 -1.65 -6.40 14.78
C LEU A 89 -2.47 -5.22 14.24
N ILE A 90 -3.57 -5.48 13.54
CA ILE A 90 -4.46 -4.43 13.05
C ILE A 90 -5.12 -3.70 14.22
N LYS A 91 -5.59 -4.44 15.24
CA LYS A 91 -6.15 -3.81 16.45
C LYS A 91 -5.13 -2.94 17.18
N GLN A 92 -3.88 -3.39 17.26
CA GLN A 92 -2.78 -2.57 17.80
C GLN A 92 -2.54 -1.31 16.97
N ALA A 93 -2.62 -1.38 15.64
CA ALA A 93 -2.52 -0.20 14.79
C ALA A 93 -3.69 0.76 15.01
N GLU A 94 -4.92 0.25 15.09
CA GLU A 94 -6.13 1.04 15.35
C GLU A 94 -6.03 1.79 16.68
N GLU A 95 -5.69 1.11 17.77
CA GLU A 95 -5.50 1.72 19.09
C GLU A 95 -4.41 2.78 19.07
N LEU A 96 -3.30 2.50 18.39
CA LEU A 96 -2.19 3.44 18.27
C LEU A 96 -2.60 4.69 17.49
N MET A 97 -3.36 4.54 16.41
CA MET A 97 -3.92 5.66 15.64
C MET A 97 -4.87 6.50 16.49
N VAL A 98 -5.73 5.87 17.31
CA VAL A 98 -6.59 6.57 18.28
C VAL A 98 -5.75 7.34 19.32
N ARG A 99 -4.64 6.77 19.79
CA ARG A 99 -3.74 7.46 20.72
C ARG A 99 -3.01 8.65 20.07
N ILE A 100 -2.57 8.53 18.82
CA ILE A 100 -1.99 9.64 18.05
C ILE A 100 -3.03 10.76 17.90
N ALA A 101 -4.25 10.42 17.48
CA ALA A 101 -5.32 11.40 17.29
C ALA A 101 -5.67 12.16 18.58
N ASN A 102 -5.54 11.49 19.73
CA ASN A 102 -5.76 12.07 21.05
C ASN A 102 -4.50 12.71 21.67
N ASN A 103 -3.41 12.86 20.93
CA ASN A 103 -2.13 13.40 21.39
C ASN A 103 -1.58 12.68 22.66
N LYS A 104 -1.82 11.36 22.75
CA LYS A 104 -1.39 10.48 23.85
C LYS A 104 -0.15 9.63 23.51
N GLU A 105 0.47 9.89 22.37
CA GLU A 105 1.67 9.22 21.88
C GLU A 105 2.54 10.22 21.13
N GLU A 106 3.85 10.11 21.29
CA GLU A 106 4.80 10.91 20.54
C GLU A 106 4.81 10.45 19.08
N TYR A 107 4.71 11.40 18.15
CA TYR A 107 4.55 11.12 16.72
C TYR A 107 5.63 10.16 16.19
N TYR A 108 6.91 10.44 16.46
CA TYR A 108 8.02 9.60 15.98
C TYR A 108 7.93 8.15 16.48
N ASN A 109 7.63 7.96 17.77
CA ASN A 109 7.49 6.64 18.37
C ASN A 109 6.27 5.90 17.79
N ALA A 110 5.17 6.61 17.59
CA ALA A 110 3.95 6.04 17.04
C ALA A 110 4.15 5.61 15.58
N ILE A 111 4.83 6.42 14.76
CA ILE A 111 5.17 6.05 13.38
C ILE A 111 6.08 4.82 13.36
N ASN A 112 7.10 4.72 14.23
CA ASN A 112 7.96 3.53 14.29
C ASN A 112 7.19 2.26 14.68
N LYS A 113 6.26 2.37 15.64
CA LYS A 113 5.38 1.25 16.03
C LYS A 113 4.47 0.83 14.85
N LEU A 114 3.89 1.78 14.13
CA LEU A 114 3.10 1.50 12.92
C LEU A 114 3.94 0.87 11.80
N LEU A 115 5.18 1.33 11.59
CA LEU A 115 6.10 0.73 10.63
C LEU A 115 6.44 -0.72 11.00
N ASN A 116 6.62 -1.01 12.29
CA ASN A 116 6.84 -2.38 12.75
C ASN A 116 5.60 -3.25 12.50
N ILE A 117 4.40 -2.77 12.88
CA ILE A 117 3.13 -3.47 12.65
C ILE A 117 2.94 -3.76 11.15
N THR A 118 3.11 -2.76 10.29
CA THR A 118 2.97 -2.93 8.83
C THR A 118 4.01 -3.86 8.23
N ASN A 119 5.25 -3.88 8.75
CA ASN A 119 6.26 -4.85 8.33
C ASN A 119 5.89 -6.29 8.74
N ARG A 120 5.27 -6.48 9.91
CA ARG A 120 4.81 -7.80 10.38
C ARG A 120 3.56 -8.28 9.64
N LEU A 121 2.70 -7.36 9.22
CA LEU A 121 1.54 -7.64 8.37
C LEU A 121 1.93 -7.92 6.91
N ARG A 122 3.11 -7.45 6.48
CA ARG A 122 3.58 -7.65 5.10
C ARG A 122 3.84 -9.14 4.86
N LYS A 123 3.03 -9.74 4.01
CA LYS A 123 3.25 -11.12 3.57
C LYS A 123 4.42 -11.18 2.59
N THR A 124 5.21 -12.23 2.68
CA THR A 124 6.33 -12.49 1.76
C THR A 124 5.76 -12.78 0.38
N GLN A 125 6.23 -12.06 -0.62
CA GLN A 125 5.92 -12.37 -2.03
C GLN A 125 6.85 -13.48 -2.50
N VAL A 126 6.36 -14.34 -3.38
CA VAL A 126 7.10 -15.49 -3.89
C VAL A 126 6.94 -15.61 -5.40
N ARG A 127 8.02 -15.99 -6.07
CA ARG A 127 8.02 -16.37 -7.48
C ARG A 127 8.29 -17.85 -7.61
N VAL A 128 7.42 -18.53 -8.35
CA VAL A 128 7.70 -19.88 -8.84
C VAL A 128 8.18 -19.75 -10.28
N ILE A 129 9.43 -20.13 -10.53
CA ILE A 129 10.09 -20.00 -11.82
C ILE A 129 10.28 -21.40 -12.40
N CYS A 130 9.76 -21.63 -13.60
CA CYS A 130 10.00 -22.83 -14.39
C CYS A 130 10.86 -22.50 -15.61
N SER A 131 12.10 -22.98 -15.63
CA SER A 131 13.02 -22.81 -16.76
C SER A 131 12.92 -24.00 -17.71
N VAL A 132 12.55 -23.76 -18.97
CA VAL A 132 12.40 -24.78 -20.02
C VAL A 132 13.44 -24.55 -21.11
N LYS A 133 14.14 -25.61 -21.53
CA LYS A 133 15.12 -25.52 -22.61
C LYS A 133 14.44 -25.70 -23.97
N HIS A 134 14.55 -24.69 -24.84
CA HIS A 134 14.10 -24.70 -26.23
C HIS A 134 15.26 -24.32 -27.14
N ASP A 135 15.68 -25.21 -28.05
CA ASP A 135 16.66 -24.95 -29.13
C ASP A 135 17.86 -24.08 -28.69
N ASP A 136 18.48 -24.47 -27.56
CA ASP A 136 19.63 -23.84 -26.90
C ASP A 136 19.42 -22.53 -26.12
N LYS A 137 18.17 -22.08 -25.96
CA LYS A 137 17.81 -21.01 -25.00
C LYS A 137 17.01 -21.57 -23.83
N ASN A 138 17.22 -21.00 -22.65
CA ASN A 138 16.33 -21.22 -21.51
C ASN A 138 15.24 -20.15 -21.55
N VAL A 139 14.00 -20.60 -21.52
CA VAL A 139 12.82 -19.74 -21.40
C VAL A 139 12.30 -19.90 -19.98
N ASP A 140 12.18 -18.79 -19.27
CA ASP A 140 11.68 -18.76 -17.90
C ASP A 140 10.19 -18.39 -17.88
N TYR A 141 9.38 -19.24 -17.25
CA TYR A 141 7.98 -18.99 -16.92
C TYR A 141 7.89 -18.65 -15.44
N VAL A 142 7.45 -17.43 -15.13
CA VAL A 142 7.46 -16.88 -13.79
C VAL A 142 6.04 -16.64 -13.32
N VAL A 143 5.63 -17.34 -12.26
CA VAL A 143 4.34 -17.13 -11.60
C VAL A 143 4.56 -16.32 -10.34
N ASN A 144 3.95 -15.13 -10.29
CA ASN A 144 4.01 -14.23 -9.14
C ASN A 144 2.90 -14.56 -8.14
N ILE A 145 3.30 -14.88 -6.91
CA ILE A 145 2.41 -15.17 -5.79
C ILE A 145 2.56 -14.05 -4.75
N ARG A 146 1.46 -13.34 -4.46
CA ARG A 146 1.45 -12.15 -3.59
C ARG A 146 1.62 -12.47 -2.11
N ILE A 147 1.29 -13.70 -1.71
CA ILE A 147 1.29 -14.18 -0.34
C ILE A 147 1.92 -15.56 -0.31
N TYR A 148 3.02 -15.72 0.43
CA TYR A 148 3.63 -17.03 0.62
C TYR A 148 2.72 -17.94 1.42
N GLU A 149 2.18 -18.94 0.75
CA GLU A 149 1.44 -20.05 1.33
C GLU A 149 1.97 -21.33 0.70
N ASN A 150 2.46 -22.26 1.53
CA ASN A 150 3.09 -23.49 1.04
C ASN A 150 2.14 -24.29 0.12
N HIS A 151 0.84 -24.30 0.45
CA HIS A 151 -0.18 -24.96 -0.36
C HIS A 151 -0.28 -24.37 -1.78
N ILE A 152 -0.29 -23.04 -1.92
CA ILE A 152 -0.33 -22.36 -3.22
C ILE A 152 0.95 -22.64 -4.00
N VAL A 153 2.10 -22.54 -3.34
CA VAL A 153 3.40 -22.77 -3.98
C VAL A 153 3.52 -24.19 -4.52
N GLU A 154 3.12 -25.20 -3.74
CA GLU A 154 3.13 -26.59 -4.20
C GLU A 154 2.14 -26.84 -5.35
N ALA A 155 0.92 -26.29 -5.26
CA ALA A 155 -0.05 -26.40 -6.36
C ALA A 155 0.50 -25.82 -7.67
N VAL A 156 1.07 -24.60 -7.63
CA VAL A 156 1.68 -23.96 -8.82
C VAL A 156 2.87 -24.78 -9.34
N LYS A 157 3.72 -25.33 -8.45
CA LYS A 157 4.83 -26.20 -8.85
C LYS A 157 4.32 -27.43 -9.59
N ASP A 158 3.25 -28.06 -9.11
CA ASP A 158 2.71 -29.27 -9.71
C ASP A 158 2.04 -28.98 -11.06
N MET A 159 1.30 -27.87 -11.19
CA MET A 159 0.78 -27.39 -12.47
C MET A 159 1.90 -27.14 -13.50
N LEU A 160 2.99 -26.47 -13.07
CA LEU A 160 4.15 -26.23 -13.94
C LEU A 160 4.87 -27.52 -14.35
N LYS A 161 4.99 -28.52 -13.47
CA LYS A 161 5.57 -29.84 -13.81
C LYS A 161 4.70 -30.59 -14.81
N SER A 162 3.38 -30.56 -14.64
CA SER A 162 2.42 -31.20 -15.54
C SER A 162 2.51 -30.59 -16.94
N ARG A 163 2.60 -29.26 -17.02
CA ARG A 163 2.74 -28.54 -18.29
C ARG A 163 4.12 -28.69 -18.94
N PHE A 164 5.18 -28.66 -18.13
CA PHE A 164 6.57 -28.65 -18.57
C PHE A 164 7.36 -29.79 -17.92
N LYS A 165 7.17 -31.02 -18.40
CA LYS A 165 7.76 -32.25 -17.84
C LYS A 165 9.28 -32.21 -17.60
N ASN A 166 10.01 -31.42 -18.39
CA ASN A 166 11.48 -31.29 -18.31
C ASN A 166 11.93 -29.92 -17.75
N GLY A 167 10.99 -29.11 -17.25
CA GLY A 167 11.26 -27.79 -16.70
C GLY A 167 11.96 -27.89 -15.35
N ARG A 168 12.96 -27.02 -15.13
CA ARG A 168 13.61 -26.90 -13.81
C ARG A 168 12.88 -25.83 -13.00
N ILE A 169 12.34 -26.23 -11.85
CA ILE A 169 11.57 -25.32 -11.00
C ILE A 169 12.43 -24.78 -9.87
N LYS A 170 12.32 -23.47 -9.63
CA LYS A 170 12.90 -22.77 -8.49
C LYS A 170 11.85 -21.90 -7.82
N VAL A 171 11.89 -21.85 -6.50
CA VAL A 171 11.07 -20.93 -5.69
C VAL A 171 12.00 -19.87 -5.15
N VAL A 172 11.63 -18.60 -5.34
CA VAL A 172 12.39 -17.47 -4.83
C VAL A 172 11.45 -16.62 -3.99
N GLU A 173 11.93 -16.14 -2.85
CA GLU A 173 11.18 -15.29 -1.92
C GLU A 173 11.72 -13.85 -1.94
N GLY A 174 10.84 -12.87 -1.75
CA GLY A 174 11.22 -11.48 -1.58
C GLY A 174 10.60 -10.52 -2.60
N ARG A 175 11.20 -9.34 -2.74
CA ARG A 175 10.82 -8.36 -3.77
C ARG A 175 11.69 -8.57 -4.99
N PHE A 176 11.10 -8.43 -6.17
CA PHE A 176 11.77 -8.79 -7.40
C PHE A 176 11.73 -7.66 -8.43
N LEU A 177 12.76 -7.62 -9.25
CA LEU A 177 12.80 -6.83 -10.48
C LEU A 177 12.34 -7.70 -11.64
N GLU A 178 11.64 -7.10 -12.61
CA GLU A 178 11.28 -7.78 -13.86
C GLU A 178 12.50 -7.86 -14.78
N ASN A 179 12.70 -9.05 -15.34
CA ASN A 179 13.68 -9.33 -16.38
C ASN A 179 12.94 -9.48 -17.72
N SER A 180 13.39 -8.77 -18.77
CA SER A 180 12.72 -8.68 -20.07
C SER A 180 12.64 -9.99 -20.87
N GLU A 181 13.35 -11.04 -20.47
CA GLU A 181 13.44 -12.31 -21.22
C GLU A 181 12.58 -13.45 -20.63
N ALA A 182 11.64 -13.15 -19.73
CA ALA A 182 10.76 -14.13 -19.09
C ALA A 182 9.27 -13.87 -19.40
N TYR A 183 8.48 -14.95 -19.37
CA TYR A 183 7.01 -14.87 -19.38
C TYR A 183 6.52 -14.73 -17.94
N TYR A 184 5.85 -13.62 -17.64
CA TYR A 184 5.29 -13.36 -16.31
C TYR A 184 3.80 -13.58 -16.30
N TYR A 185 3.33 -14.18 -15.21
CA TYR A 185 1.93 -14.35 -14.91
C TYR A 185 1.69 -13.92 -13.46
N ASP A 186 0.64 -13.16 -13.20
CA ASP A 186 0.01 -13.21 -11.87
C ASP A 186 -0.61 -14.61 -11.67
N LEU A 187 -0.79 -15.03 -10.41
CA LEU A 187 -1.38 -16.34 -10.12
C LEU A 187 -2.73 -16.57 -10.81
N ASN A 188 -3.60 -15.55 -10.86
CA ASN A 188 -4.91 -15.70 -11.52
C ASN A 188 -4.76 -15.90 -13.03
N GLU A 189 -3.93 -15.08 -13.68
CA GLU A 189 -3.63 -15.21 -15.12
C GLU A 189 -3.00 -16.57 -15.44
N PHE A 190 -2.13 -17.06 -14.55
CA PHE A 190 -1.52 -18.37 -14.68
C PHE A 190 -2.57 -19.48 -14.63
N ILE A 191 -3.48 -19.45 -13.66
CA ILE A 191 -4.56 -20.44 -13.51
C ILE A 191 -5.46 -20.43 -14.75
N GLU A 192 -5.88 -19.25 -15.22
CA GLU A 192 -6.69 -19.10 -16.44
C GLU A 192 -5.97 -19.72 -17.65
N SER A 193 -4.67 -19.44 -17.82
CA SER A 193 -3.88 -20.01 -18.91
C SER A 193 -3.78 -21.55 -18.85
N MET A 194 -3.75 -22.13 -17.65
CA MET A 194 -3.71 -23.59 -17.47
C MET A 194 -5.06 -24.25 -17.75
N GLN A 195 -6.17 -23.56 -17.45
CA GLN A 195 -7.53 -24.00 -17.81
C GLN A 195 -7.72 -24.02 -19.33
N GLU A 196 -7.30 -22.97 -20.03
CA GLU A 196 -7.45 -22.88 -21.49
C GLU A 196 -6.66 -23.96 -22.24
N LEU A 197 -5.53 -24.40 -21.67
CA LEU A 197 -4.63 -25.37 -22.30
C LEU A 197 -4.99 -26.83 -21.99
N ASP A 198 -6.00 -27.09 -21.15
CA ASP A 198 -6.49 -28.42 -20.74
C ASP A 198 -5.35 -29.39 -20.33
N CYS A 199 -4.33 -28.84 -19.67
CA CYS A 199 -3.07 -29.54 -19.37
C CYS A 199 -2.90 -29.92 -17.89
N VAL A 200 -3.89 -29.58 -17.06
CA VAL A 200 -3.94 -29.83 -15.61
C VAL A 200 -5.33 -30.35 -15.27
N ASN A 201 -5.44 -31.20 -14.26
CA ASN A 201 -6.71 -31.74 -13.79
C ASN A 201 -7.65 -30.63 -13.31
N GLU A 202 -8.87 -30.57 -13.86
CA GLU A 202 -9.90 -29.59 -13.50
C GLU A 202 -10.20 -29.57 -11.99
N PHE A 203 -10.13 -30.74 -11.33
CA PHE A 203 -10.31 -30.86 -9.88
C PHE A 203 -9.21 -30.13 -9.08
N GLU A 204 -7.95 -30.21 -9.52
CA GLU A 204 -6.82 -29.53 -8.85
C GLU A 204 -6.94 -28.01 -8.98
N ILE A 205 -7.41 -27.54 -10.14
CA ILE A 205 -7.66 -26.11 -10.37
C ILE A 205 -8.82 -25.62 -9.50
N GLU A 206 -9.91 -26.36 -9.43
CA GLU A 206 -11.07 -26.01 -8.61
C GLU A 206 -10.73 -25.97 -7.11
N GLU A 207 -9.94 -26.94 -6.63
CA GLU A 207 -9.45 -26.96 -5.25
C GLU A 207 -8.62 -25.71 -4.93
N LEU A 208 -7.66 -25.36 -5.80
CA LEU A 208 -6.84 -24.16 -5.64
C LEU A 208 -7.71 -22.89 -5.66
N LEU A 209 -8.63 -22.75 -6.61
CA LEU A 209 -9.53 -21.59 -6.69
C LEU A 209 -10.41 -21.45 -5.44
N ASN A 210 -10.90 -22.57 -4.89
CA ASN A 210 -11.66 -22.56 -3.64
C ASN A 210 -10.80 -22.14 -2.45
N TYR A 211 -9.54 -22.58 -2.39
CA TYR A 211 -8.59 -22.13 -1.39
C TYR A 211 -8.30 -20.62 -1.51
N LEU A 212 -8.03 -20.13 -2.71
CA LEU A 212 -7.78 -18.70 -2.97
C LEU A 212 -8.97 -17.82 -2.55
N LYS A 213 -10.21 -18.24 -2.85
CA LYS A 213 -11.44 -17.58 -2.37
C LYS A 213 -11.56 -17.59 -0.85
N LYS A 214 -11.14 -18.69 -0.19
CA LYS A 214 -11.17 -18.80 1.28
C LYS A 214 -10.27 -17.74 1.92
N ILE A 215 -9.07 -17.56 1.39
CA ILE A 215 -8.07 -16.60 1.91
C ILE A 215 -8.20 -15.19 1.33
N ASN A 216 -9.16 -14.96 0.42
CA ASN A 216 -9.39 -13.68 -0.25
C ASN A 216 -8.13 -13.17 -0.98
N TYR A 217 -7.49 -14.07 -1.72
CA TYR A 217 -6.36 -13.77 -2.60
C TYR A 217 -6.78 -12.90 -3.79
#